data_AF-A0A9J6FDJ8-F1
#
_entry.id   AF-A0A9J6FDJ8-F1
#
_cell.length_a   1.000
_cell.length_b   1.000
_cell.length_c   1.000
_cell.angle_alpha   90.00
_cell.angle_beta   90.00
_cell.angle_gamma   90.00
#
_symmetry.space_group_name_H-M   'P 1'
#
loop_
_entity.id
_entity.type
_entity.pdbx_description
1 polymer ?
#
loop_
_entity_poly.entity_id
_entity_poly.type
_entity_poly.pdbx_seq_one_letter_code
_entity_poly.pdbx_strand_id
1 'polypeptide(L)'
;MHFPDPTSNDKKPSILTTPFKTLQYLHEAVQNKLLSLRPTLSMKALNPTTLERQDEKLALNNLSTMATLDASSIQHAEETAKFIRIVLYWWPAVNGKIPRKGDRRRDELQSRITAATLPQLEILKRVT
;
A
#
# COMPACT_ATOMS: atom_id res chain seq x y z
N MET A 1 -13.65 -6.12 15.38
CA MET A 1 -13.44 -6.72 14.06
C MET A 1 -14.74 -7.36 13.66
N HIS A 2 -15.53 -6.69 12.83
CA HIS A 2 -16.70 -7.29 12.22
C HIS A 2 -16.24 -8.18 11.06
N PHE A 3 -16.25 -9.49 11.27
CA PHE A 3 -16.18 -10.45 10.18
C PHE A 3 -17.58 -10.50 9.53
N PRO A 4 -17.68 -10.52 8.19
CA PRO A 4 -18.97 -10.62 7.54
C PRO A 4 -19.64 -11.95 7.91
N ASP A 5 -20.92 -11.88 8.29
CA ASP A 5 -21.73 -13.06 8.55
C ASP A 5 -21.89 -13.85 7.23
N PRO A 6 -21.47 -15.13 7.16
CA PRO A 6 -21.56 -15.93 5.95
C PRO A 6 -23.02 -16.17 5.50
N THR A 7 -24.00 -15.81 6.32
CA THR A 7 -25.44 -15.94 6.04
C THR A 7 -26.12 -14.62 5.66
N SER A 8 -25.42 -13.48 5.70
CA SER A 8 -25.99 -12.19 5.29
C SER A 8 -26.30 -12.15 3.80
N ASN A 9 -27.51 -11.69 3.45
CA ASN A 9 -27.98 -11.47 2.08
C ASN A 9 -27.34 -10.23 1.41
N ASP A 10 -26.34 -9.62 2.06
CA ASP A 10 -25.49 -8.58 1.47
C ASP A 10 -24.80 -9.14 0.23
N LYS A 11 -24.73 -8.34 -0.84
CA LYS A 11 -24.01 -8.67 -2.07
C LYS A 11 -22.67 -9.28 -1.70
N LYS A 12 -22.49 -10.56 -2.02
CA LYS A 12 -21.28 -11.34 -1.73
C LYS A 12 -20.06 -10.46 -1.99
N PRO A 13 -19.21 -10.20 -0.99
CA PRO A 13 -18.13 -9.23 -1.15
C PRO A 13 -17.26 -9.65 -2.34
N SER A 14 -17.07 -8.74 -3.28
CA SER A 14 -16.18 -8.93 -4.42
C SER A 14 -14.76 -9.10 -3.89
N ILE A 15 -14.26 -10.33 -3.88
CA ILE A 15 -12.87 -10.63 -3.51
C ILE A 15 -11.99 -10.17 -4.67
N LEU A 16 -11.30 -9.04 -4.48
CA LEU A 16 -10.32 -8.53 -5.42
C LEU A 16 -9.02 -9.34 -5.27
N THR A 17 -8.39 -9.68 -6.40
CA THR A 17 -7.16 -10.46 -6.42
C THR A 17 -6.00 -9.57 -6.84
N THR A 18 -4.93 -9.57 -6.06
CA THR A 18 -3.70 -8.81 -6.33
C THR A 18 -2.49 -9.76 -6.34
N PRO A 19 -2.24 -10.46 -7.46
CA PRO A 19 -1.19 -11.46 -7.49
C PRO A 19 0.18 -10.75 -7.53
N PHE A 20 1.14 -11.27 -6.77
CA PHE A 20 2.51 -10.77 -6.77
C PHE A 20 3.15 -10.76 -8.18
N LYS A 21 2.72 -11.69 -9.04
CA LYS A 21 3.14 -11.81 -10.44
C LYS A 21 2.88 -10.52 -11.24
N THR A 22 1.86 -9.73 -10.91
CA THR A 22 1.59 -8.42 -11.54
C THR A 22 2.78 -7.47 -11.38
N LEU A 23 3.43 -7.47 -10.20
CA LEU A 23 4.62 -6.64 -9.96
C LEU A 23 5.86 -7.17 -10.69
N GLN A 24 6.00 -8.49 -10.81
CA GLN A 24 7.08 -9.09 -11.60
C GLN A 24 6.95 -8.73 -13.08
N TYR A 25 5.74 -8.86 -13.64
CA TYR A 25 5.46 -8.46 -15.02
C TYR A 25 5.68 -6.98 -15.27
N LEU A 26 5.27 -6.11 -14.34
CA LEU A 26 5.55 -4.68 -14.43
C LEU A 26 7.05 -4.40 -14.53
N HIS A 27 7.84 -5.03 -13.66
CA HIS A 27 9.28 -4.87 -13.67
C HIS A 27 9.90 -5.37 -14.99
N GLU A 28 9.49 -6.53 -15.50
CA GLU A 28 9.94 -7.05 -16.80
C GLU A 28 9.56 -6.11 -17.95
N ALA A 29 8.34 -5.59 -17.97
CA ALA A 29 7.86 -4.67 -19.01
C ALA A 29 8.70 -3.38 -19.05
N VAL A 30 9.09 -2.85 -17.89
CA VAL A 30 9.96 -1.68 -17.77
C VAL A 30 11.39 -1.99 -18.24
N GLN A 31 11.96 -3.14 -17.84
CA GLN A 31 13.31 -3.54 -18.28
C GLN A 31 13.38 -3.73 -19.79
N ASN A 32 12.32 -4.28 -20.39
CA ASN A 32 12.20 -4.46 -21.83
C ASN A 32 11.80 -3.18 -22.58
N LYS A 33 11.75 -2.02 -21.90
CA LYS A 33 11.36 -0.71 -22.46
C LYS A 33 9.97 -0.68 -23.10
N LEU A 34 9.08 -1.58 -22.68
CA LEU A 34 7.68 -1.63 -23.14
C LEU A 34 6.83 -0.55 -22.48
N LEU A 35 7.29 -0.02 -21.35
CA LEU A 35 6.68 1.11 -20.64
C LEU A 35 7.69 2.27 -20.60
N SER A 36 7.21 3.48 -20.90
CA SER A 36 8.03 4.71 -20.87
C SER A 36 8.25 5.22 -19.44
N LEU A 37 7.38 4.80 -18.51
CA LEU A 37 7.44 5.15 -17.09
C LEU A 37 8.50 4.32 -16.37
N ARG A 38 9.15 4.95 -15.38
CA ARG A 38 10.19 4.32 -14.54
C ARG A 38 9.67 4.15 -13.12
N PRO A 39 9.01 3.03 -12.79
CA PRO A 39 8.66 2.74 -11.42
C PRO A 39 9.92 2.57 -10.57
N THR A 40 9.84 2.94 -9.29
CA THR A 40 10.89 2.73 -8.28
C THR A 40 10.96 1.28 -7.79
N LEU A 41 10.09 0.42 -8.34
CA LEU A 41 10.10 -1.01 -8.10
C LEU A 41 11.43 -1.61 -8.59
N SER A 42 12.27 -2.00 -7.64
CA SER A 42 13.55 -2.64 -7.92
C SER A 42 13.42 -4.17 -7.84
N MET A 43 14.32 -4.88 -8.52
CA MET A 43 14.40 -6.35 -8.39
C MET A 43 14.64 -6.79 -6.93
N LYS A 44 15.34 -5.97 -6.14
CA LYS A 44 15.55 -6.22 -4.71
C LYS A 44 14.25 -6.17 -3.91
N ALA A 45 13.31 -5.29 -4.27
CA ALA A 45 12.00 -5.24 -3.64
C ALA A 45 11.14 -6.47 -3.99
N LEU A 46 11.37 -7.08 -5.16
CA LEU A 46 10.67 -8.29 -5.60
C LEU A 46 11.29 -9.57 -5.03
N ASN A 47 12.62 -9.62 -5.00
CA ASN A 47 13.40 -10.78 -4.56
C ASN A 47 14.45 -10.36 -3.52
N PRO A 48 14.03 -9.95 -2.31
CA PRO A 48 14.95 -9.48 -1.28
C PRO A 48 15.74 -10.63 -0.65
N THR A 49 17.03 -10.41 -0.44
CA THR A 49 17.87 -11.26 0.41
C THR A 49 17.43 -11.21 1.87
N THR A 50 17.93 -12.13 2.70
CA THR A 50 17.59 -12.18 4.14
C THR A 50 17.87 -10.87 4.87
N LEU A 51 18.97 -10.18 4.53
CA LEU A 51 19.32 -8.88 5.11
C LEU A 51 18.40 -7.77 4.58
N GLU A 52 18.11 -7.75 3.28
CA GLU A 52 17.26 -6.74 2.65
C GLU A 52 15.80 -6.80 3.13
N ARG A 53 15.32 -7.96 3.60
CA ARG A 53 13.99 -8.09 4.22
C ARG A 53 13.82 -7.25 5.50
N GLN A 54 14.91 -6.84 6.13
CA GLN A 54 14.89 -5.96 7.30
C GLN A 54 14.83 -4.47 6.90
N ASP A 55 15.07 -4.13 5.63
CA ASP A 55 15.02 -2.74 5.16
C ASP A 55 13.59 -2.32 4.83
N GLU A 56 12.98 -1.60 5.77
CA GLU A 56 11.65 -1.02 5.64
C GLU A 56 11.51 -0.11 4.41
N LYS A 57 12.58 0.60 4.01
CA LYS A 57 12.54 1.52 2.87
C LYS A 57 12.36 0.78 1.55
N LEU A 58 12.90 -0.43 1.46
CA LEU A 58 12.81 -1.26 0.27
C LEU A 58 11.36 -1.67 -0.03
N ALA A 59 10.53 -1.85 1.01
CA ALA A 59 9.12 -2.21 0.88
C ALA A 59 8.20 -1.00 0.62
N LEU A 60 8.60 0.21 1.03
CA LEU A 60 7.72 1.40 1.02
C LEU A 60 7.93 2.33 -0.17
N ASN A 61 9.06 2.25 -0.87
CA ASN A 61 9.37 3.18 -1.95
C ASN A 61 8.69 2.79 -3.28
N ASN A 62 7.36 2.85 -3.32
CA ASN A 62 6.53 2.35 -4.44
C ASN A 62 5.58 3.38 -5.07
N LEU A 63 5.75 4.68 -4.78
CA LEU A 63 4.84 5.74 -5.27
C LEU A 63 4.76 5.82 -6.81
N SER A 64 5.90 5.77 -7.50
CA SER A 64 5.93 5.77 -8.96
C SER A 64 5.50 4.41 -9.56
N THR A 65 5.62 3.33 -8.78
CA THR A 65 5.10 2.00 -9.13
C THR A 65 3.58 2.02 -9.27
N MET A 66 2.88 2.73 -8.38
CA MET A 66 1.42 2.85 -8.46
C MET A 66 0.98 3.59 -9.74
N ALA A 67 1.57 4.76 -10.02
CA ALA A 67 1.27 5.51 -11.23
C ALA A 67 1.55 4.72 -12.51
N THR A 68 2.58 3.85 -12.48
CA THR A 68 2.90 2.97 -13.62
C THR A 68 1.88 1.84 -13.75
N LEU A 69 1.44 1.24 -12.64
CA LEU A 69 0.39 0.22 -12.65
C LEU A 69 -0.93 0.78 -13.19
N ASP A 70 -1.35 1.96 -12.71
CA ASP A 70 -2.59 2.61 -13.16
C ASP A 70 -2.59 2.93 -14.65
N ALA A 71 -1.42 3.25 -15.21
CA ALA A 71 -1.25 3.56 -16.63
C ALA A 71 -0.99 2.31 -17.50
N SER A 72 -0.87 1.12 -16.89
CA SER A 72 -0.54 -0.12 -17.60
C SER A 72 -1.80 -0.92 -17.93
N SER A 73 -1.75 -1.68 -19.03
CA SER A 73 -2.78 -2.67 -19.38
C SER A 73 -2.51 -4.06 -18.77
N ILE A 74 -1.72 -4.13 -17.70
CA ILE A 74 -1.35 -5.40 -17.05
C ILE A 74 -2.55 -5.94 -16.27
N GLN A 75 -2.76 -7.25 -16.32
CA GLN A 75 -3.81 -7.90 -15.57
C GLN A 75 -3.66 -7.62 -14.05
N HIS A 76 -4.77 -7.26 -13.42
CA HIS A 76 -4.85 -6.89 -11.99
C HIS A 76 -4.03 -5.65 -11.59
N ALA A 77 -3.62 -4.81 -12.54
CA ALA A 77 -2.81 -3.64 -12.24
C ALA A 77 -3.53 -2.62 -11.36
N GLU A 78 -4.80 -2.34 -11.65
CA GLU A 78 -5.63 -1.40 -10.88
C GLU A 78 -5.82 -1.88 -9.44
N GLU A 79 -6.19 -3.15 -9.25
CA GLU A 79 -6.38 -3.74 -7.93
C GLU A 79 -5.07 -3.75 -7.14
N THR A 80 -3.95 -4.07 -7.81
CA THR A 80 -2.61 -4.06 -7.20
C THR A 80 -2.20 -2.66 -6.79
N ALA A 81 -2.42 -1.65 -7.63
CA ALA A 81 -2.15 -0.25 -7.31
C ALA A 81 -2.99 0.21 -6.11
N LYS A 82 -4.28 -0.12 -6.10
CA LYS A 82 -5.19 0.20 -4.99
C LYS A 82 -4.76 -0.46 -3.68
N PHE A 83 -4.34 -1.73 -3.71
CA PHE A 83 -3.82 -2.43 -2.55
C PHE A 83 -2.56 -1.75 -1.99
N ILE A 84 -1.59 -1.40 -2.86
CA ILE A 84 -0.37 -0.70 -2.44
C ILE A 84 -0.71 0.66 -1.84
N ARG A 85 -1.67 1.42 -2.40
CA ARG A 85 -2.13 2.69 -1.82
C ARG A 85 -2.66 2.52 -0.41
N ILE A 86 -3.47 1.49 -0.17
CA ILE A 86 -4.01 1.19 1.16
C ILE A 86 -2.89 0.90 2.15
N VAL A 87 -1.93 0.05 1.77
CA VAL A 87 -0.77 -0.29 2.63
C VAL A 87 0.06 0.96 2.95
N LEU A 88 0.39 1.78 1.95
CA LEU A 88 1.18 3.00 2.14
C LEU A 88 0.45 4.08 2.96
N TYR A 89 -0.88 4.13 2.87
CA TYR A 89 -1.69 5.03 3.69
C TYR A 89 -1.76 4.58 5.15
N TRP A 90 -1.92 3.28 5.39
CA TRP A 90 -2.03 2.71 6.73
C TRP A 90 -0.67 2.63 7.47
N TRP A 91 0.41 2.37 6.74
CA TRP A 91 1.74 2.12 7.32
C TRP A 91 2.26 3.26 8.24
N PRO A 92 2.16 4.55 7.87
CA PRO A 92 2.54 5.66 8.74
C PRO A 92 1.84 5.67 10.09
N ALA A 93 0.57 5.26 10.15
CA ALA A 93 -0.23 5.26 11.37
C ALA A 93 0.24 4.18 12.36
N VAL A 94 0.62 3.00 11.86
CA VAL A 94 1.08 1.89 12.71
C VAL A 94 2.57 1.91 13.01
N ASN A 95 3.38 2.49 12.12
CA ASN A 95 4.82 2.60 12.29
C ASN A 95 5.25 3.95 12.91
N GLY A 96 4.37 4.59 13.69
CA GLY A 96 4.63 5.84 14.40
C GLY A 96 5.71 5.68 15.47
N LYS A 97 6.99 5.64 15.06
CA LYS A 97 8.13 5.39 15.95
C LYS A 97 8.48 6.56 16.91
N ILE A 98 7.87 7.74 16.77
CA ILE A 98 8.24 8.93 17.58
C ILE A 98 7.01 9.82 17.86
N PRO A 99 6.69 10.13 19.14
CA PRO A 99 5.71 11.16 19.47
C PRO A 99 6.11 12.51 18.86
N ARG A 100 5.20 13.20 18.17
CA ARG A 100 5.38 14.52 17.49
C ARG A 100 6.03 14.52 16.11
N LYS A 101 6.25 13.37 15.47
CA LYS A 101 6.79 13.34 14.08
C LYS A 101 5.85 14.00 13.07
N GLY A 102 4.52 13.85 13.26
CA GLY A 102 3.51 14.49 12.41
C GLY A 102 3.40 16.01 12.59
N ASP A 103 3.70 16.54 13.78
CA ASP A 103 3.56 17.98 14.06
C ASP A 103 4.49 18.83 13.18
N ARG A 104 5.71 18.35 12.91
CA ARG A 104 6.64 19.00 11.98
C ARG A 104 6.27 18.82 10.51
N ARG A 105 5.54 17.76 10.16
CA ARG A 105 5.19 17.41 8.78
C ARG A 105 3.76 17.78 8.38
N ARG A 106 2.97 18.33 9.31
CA ARG A 106 1.50 18.50 9.18
C ARG A 106 0.83 17.21 8.70
N ASP A 107 1.32 16.08 9.17
CA ASP A 107 0.74 14.78 8.88
C ASP A 107 -0.26 14.43 9.98
N GLU A 108 -1.54 14.57 9.66
CA GLU A 108 -2.65 14.31 10.59
C GLU A 108 -2.73 12.85 11.03
N LEU A 109 -2.08 11.89 10.35
CA LEU A 109 -2.07 10.49 10.77
C LEU A 109 -0.93 10.17 11.76
N GLN A 110 0.05 11.07 11.88
CA GLN A 110 1.20 10.93 12.77
C GLN A 110 1.29 12.06 13.82
N SER A 111 0.30 12.96 13.85
CA SER A 111 0.18 14.00 14.87
C SER A 111 -0.26 13.40 16.21
N ARG A 112 -0.14 14.18 17.29
CA ARG A 112 -0.59 13.72 18.60
C ARG A 112 -2.11 13.55 18.61
N ILE A 113 -2.60 12.42 19.14
CA ILE A 113 -4.03 12.27 19.43
C ILE A 113 -4.36 13.22 20.61
N THR A 114 -4.97 14.36 20.31
CA THR A 114 -5.38 15.38 21.29
C THR A 114 -6.88 15.42 21.51
N ALA A 115 -7.67 14.80 20.63
CA ALA A 115 -9.13 14.75 20.70
C ALA A 115 -9.69 13.44 20.12
N ALA A 116 -10.88 13.04 20.56
CA ALA A 116 -11.54 11.79 20.17
C ALA A 116 -12.11 11.79 18.72
N THR A 117 -11.99 12.90 18.01
CA THR A 117 -12.53 13.13 16.65
C THR A 117 -11.45 13.16 15.57
N LEU A 118 -10.22 12.77 15.88
CA LEU A 118 -9.10 12.88 14.94
C LEU A 118 -9.16 11.81 13.84
N PRO A 119 -8.62 12.10 12.63
CA PRO A 119 -8.60 11.17 11.50
C PRO A 119 -7.98 9.81 11.81
N GLN A 120 -7.03 9.77 12.76
CA GLN A 120 -6.39 8.55 13.24
C GLN A 120 -7.38 7.57 13.87
N LEU A 121 -8.39 8.09 14.58
CA LEU A 121 -9.44 7.30 15.24
C LEU A 121 -10.54 6.88 14.27
N GLU A 122 -10.80 7.64 13.19
CA GLU A 122 -11.68 7.19 12.10
C GLU A 122 -11.15 5.95 11.41
N ILE A 123 -9.84 5.88 11.15
CA ILE A 123 -9.21 4.69 10.56
C ILE A 123 -9.42 3.47 11.45
N LEU A 124 -9.21 3.61 12.76
CA LEU A 124 -9.38 2.52 13.72
C LEU A 124 -10.84 2.04 13.81
N LYS A 125 -11.81 2.97 13.79
CA LYS A 125 -13.25 2.65 13.83
C LYS A 125 -13.76 1.92 12.58
N ARG A 126 -13.11 2.07 11.43
CA ARG A 126 -13.45 1.34 10.20
C ARG A 126 -12.90 -0.10 10.16
N VAL A 127 -12.02 -0.46 11.10
CA VAL A 127 -11.35 -1.76 11.16
C VAL A 127 -11.91 -2.66 12.28
N THR A 128 -12.59 -2.06 13.27
CA THR A 128 -13.29 -2.79 14.35
C THR A 128 -14.74 -3.05 14.02
#